data_AF-A0A2I0A3M6-F1
#
_entry.id   AF-A0A2I0A3M6-F1
#
_cell.length_a   1.000
_cell.length_b   1.000
_cell.length_c   1.000
_cell.angle_alpha   90.00
_cell.angle_beta   90.00
_cell.angle_gamma   90.00
#
_symmetry.space_group_name_H-M   'P 1'
#
loop_
_entity.id
_entity.type
_entity.pdbx_description
1 polymer ?
#
loop_
_entity_poly.entity_id
_entity_poly.type
_entity_poly.pdbx_seq_one_letter_code
_entity_poly.pdbx_strand_id
1 'polypeptide(L)'
;MDNWFLFMQLSVHLWVTGEESLSFSSFLVIREMASKLHSRWYDTCLVKTYKAFVAHSKFFKPTKMKHLKFLQDTIIELYSIDIQKSYQQVLASLQQLAKSLQLAIRTMMKEDLKRVRNWQYINCISLWVKFICCNFKEHDIESLLSLCILVLKGMAYLFPGPRYVPLRFRCMQMLNQLSLSSGVFIPVASLFFDCLEYKGKEIVTDSTHGWAIAVSNLANNTCTSLTYLALIFVRLVPKNLVKSQSFQKECVLSAIELLSAHFLQWSHHISFPELATFPLILLRRFHDKLTDNTLHRQVKRFVDQILDRCWRISACNIVEQNREFIEKKRDGVSFSPNDQVAIDSFIQKYLNGRICASDDKAQ
;
A
#
# COMPACT_ATOMS: atom_id res chain seq x y z
N MET A 1 22.30 11.60 38.32
CA MET A 1 21.34 10.99 37.38
C MET A 1 20.90 11.98 36.30
N ASP A 2 20.91 13.28 36.56
CA ASP A 2 20.39 14.32 35.65
C ASP A 2 21.24 14.54 34.38
N ASN A 3 22.56 14.31 34.44
CA ASN A 3 23.44 14.52 33.29
C ASN A 3 23.13 13.56 32.12
N TRP A 4 22.81 12.29 32.40
CA TRP A 4 22.43 11.32 31.37
C TRP A 4 21.09 11.65 30.73
N PHE A 5 20.14 12.15 31.52
CA PHE A 5 18.85 12.59 31.01
C PHE A 5 18.98 13.80 30.09
N LEU A 6 19.75 14.81 30.50
CA LEU A 6 20.05 15.99 29.69
C LEU A 6 20.77 15.62 28.39
N PHE A 7 21.76 14.74 28.48
CA PHE A 7 22.49 14.25 27.31
C PHE A 7 21.59 13.52 26.33
N MET A 8 20.67 12.68 26.82
CA MET A 8 19.68 12.00 25.97
C MET A 8 18.73 13.01 25.30
N GLN A 9 18.26 14.02 26.03
CA GLN A 9 17.41 15.07 25.46
C GLN A 9 18.12 15.88 24.37
N LEU A 10 19.39 16.23 24.60
CA LEU A 10 20.21 16.93 23.62
C LEU A 10 20.44 16.07 22.38
N SER A 11 20.76 14.79 22.56
CA SER A 11 20.96 13.85 21.45
C SER A 11 19.69 13.69 20.62
N VAL A 12 18.53 13.54 21.25
CA VAL A 12 17.23 13.47 20.55
C VAL A 12 16.91 14.77 19.81
N HIS A 13 17.27 15.92 20.40
CA HIS A 13 17.09 17.21 19.73
C HIS A 13 17.95 17.32 18.48
N LEU A 14 19.26 17.02 18.59
CA LEU A 14 20.22 17.06 17.48
C LEU A 14 19.92 16.01 16.42
N TRP A 15 19.40 14.85 16.79
CA TRP A 15 18.90 13.86 15.83
C TRP A 15 17.79 14.46 14.96
N VAL A 16 16.85 15.19 15.54
CA VAL A 16 15.73 15.77 14.78
C VAL A 16 16.13 17.02 13.98
N THR A 17 16.96 17.90 14.55
CA THR A 17 17.27 19.22 13.96
C THR A 17 18.56 19.24 13.14
N GLY A 18 19.49 18.31 13.41
CA GLY A 18 20.79 18.26 12.78
C GLY A 18 20.72 17.92 11.29
N GLU A 19 21.70 18.41 10.55
CA GLU A 19 21.91 18.08 9.14
C GLU A 19 22.63 16.72 9.02
N GLU A 20 22.23 15.93 8.02
CA GLU A 20 22.76 14.61 7.62
C GLU A 20 23.69 13.89 8.62
N SER A 21 24.98 14.25 8.65
CA SER A 21 26.01 13.61 9.48
C SER A 21 25.81 13.80 10.99
N LEU A 22 25.34 14.99 11.41
CA LEU A 22 25.06 15.29 12.82
C LEU A 22 23.84 14.51 13.30
N SER A 23 22.81 14.42 12.47
CA SER A 23 21.61 13.64 12.79
C SER A 23 21.93 12.16 12.91
N PHE A 24 22.74 11.62 11.99
CA PHE A 24 23.20 10.24 12.03
C PHE A 24 24.06 9.93 13.26
N SER A 25 25.04 10.78 13.56
CA SER A 25 25.91 10.59 14.74
C SER A 25 25.09 10.65 16.03
N SER A 26 24.14 11.58 16.12
CA SER A 26 23.24 11.69 17.27
C SER A 26 22.36 10.44 17.42
N PHE A 27 21.91 9.86 16.30
CA PHE A 27 21.16 8.60 16.32
C PHE A 27 22.00 7.43 16.84
N LEU A 28 23.25 7.29 16.40
CA LEU A 28 24.13 6.22 16.88
C LEU A 28 24.31 6.27 18.40
N VAL A 29 24.47 7.48 18.94
CA VAL A 29 24.54 7.70 20.39
C VAL A 29 23.23 7.29 21.08
N ILE A 30 22.07 7.67 20.53
CA ILE A 30 20.75 7.24 21.04
C ILE A 30 20.61 5.71 21.02
N ARG A 31 21.01 5.07 19.93
CA ARG A 31 20.94 3.61 19.76
C ARG A 31 21.83 2.89 20.75
N GLU A 32 23.06 3.36 20.92
CA GLU A 32 24.00 2.80 21.88
C GLU A 32 23.48 2.94 23.32
N MET A 33 22.97 4.11 23.68
CA MET A 33 22.32 4.35 24.97
C MET A 33 21.13 3.40 25.17
N ALA A 34 20.27 3.22 24.18
CA ALA A 34 19.14 2.31 24.25
C ALA A 34 19.56 0.84 24.43
N SER A 35 20.68 0.42 23.83
CA SER A 35 21.19 -0.95 23.94
C SER A 35 21.88 -1.25 25.28
N LYS A 36 22.56 -0.26 25.88
CA LYS A 36 23.41 -0.45 27.07
C LYS A 36 22.73 -0.08 28.39
N LEU A 37 21.66 0.72 28.36
CA LEU A 37 21.01 1.23 29.57
C LEU A 37 19.87 0.33 30.07
N HIS A 38 19.63 0.35 31.38
CA HIS A 38 18.57 -0.40 32.06
C HIS A 38 17.17 -0.11 31.48
N SER A 39 16.24 -1.06 31.63
CA SER A 39 14.87 -1.02 31.05
C SER A 39 14.14 0.33 31.17
N ARG A 40 14.26 1.04 32.31
CA ARG A 40 13.60 2.33 32.53
C ARG A 40 14.09 3.45 31.60
N TRP A 41 15.37 3.42 31.21
CA TRP A 41 15.96 4.41 30.31
C TRP A 41 15.58 4.14 28.86
N TYR A 42 15.47 2.86 28.48
CA TYR A 42 14.98 2.45 27.17
C TYR A 42 13.57 2.98 26.91
N ASP A 43 12.63 2.77 27.85
CA ASP A 43 11.25 3.27 27.71
C ASP A 43 11.19 4.80 27.59
N THR A 44 11.98 5.49 28.41
CA THR A 44 12.08 6.95 28.39
C THR A 44 12.66 7.44 27.06
N CYS A 45 13.65 6.72 26.52
CA CYS A 45 14.27 6.95 25.23
C CYS A 45 13.25 6.90 24.11
N LEU A 46 12.54 5.77 23.98
CA LEU A 46 11.51 5.57 22.97
C LEU A 46 10.45 6.70 23.00
N VAL A 47 9.91 7.00 24.18
CA VAL A 47 8.88 8.05 24.32
C VAL A 47 9.39 9.43 23.91
N LYS A 48 10.63 9.79 24.28
CA LYS A 48 11.22 11.09 23.94
C LYS A 48 11.51 11.20 22.44
N THR A 49 12.10 10.16 21.87
CA THR A 49 12.40 10.07 20.43
C THR A 49 11.12 10.14 19.61
N TYR A 50 10.07 9.40 19.99
CA TYR A 50 8.78 9.46 19.33
C TYR A 50 8.14 10.85 19.42
N LYS A 51 8.10 11.47 20.61
CA LYS A 51 7.55 12.83 20.77
C LYS A 51 8.31 13.86 19.92
N ALA A 52 9.63 13.74 19.82
CA ALA A 52 10.46 14.63 19.02
C ALA A 52 10.19 14.47 17.51
N PHE A 53 10.09 13.22 17.03
CA PHE A 53 9.69 12.91 15.65
C PHE A 53 8.32 13.51 15.32
N VAL A 54 7.33 13.27 16.19
CA VAL A 54 5.97 13.76 16.05
C VAL A 54 5.94 15.29 15.96
N ALA A 55 6.70 15.99 16.81
CA ALA A 55 6.81 17.44 16.78
C ALA A 55 7.43 17.98 15.47
N HIS A 56 8.48 17.31 14.96
CA HIS A 56 9.11 17.68 13.69
C HIS A 56 8.22 17.43 12.48
N SER A 57 7.39 16.38 12.53
CA SER A 57 6.49 15.96 11.46
C SER A 57 5.28 16.90 11.25
N LYS A 58 5.18 18.01 11.99
CA LYS A 58 4.08 18.99 11.88
C LYS A 58 4.16 19.85 10.61
N PHE A 59 5.37 20.14 10.12
CA PHE A 59 5.58 21.05 8.98
C PHE A 59 6.24 20.33 7.81
N PHE A 60 5.60 20.39 6.64
CA PHE A 60 6.13 19.83 5.41
C PHE A 60 6.97 20.87 4.67
N LYS A 61 8.20 20.51 4.29
CA LYS A 61 9.01 21.21 3.30
C LYS A 61 9.62 20.16 2.37
N PRO A 62 9.58 20.32 1.02
CA PRO A 62 10.12 19.35 0.08
C PRO A 62 11.60 19.00 0.34
N THR A 63 12.39 20.00 0.74
CA THR A 63 13.81 19.83 1.12
C THR A 63 14.04 18.92 2.32
N LYS A 64 13.04 18.77 3.20
CA LYS A 64 13.12 17.96 4.43
C LYS A 64 12.66 16.51 4.23
N MET A 65 12.26 16.11 3.03
CA MET A 65 11.69 14.77 2.79
C MET A 65 12.71 13.64 2.97
N LYS A 66 13.94 13.83 2.47
CA LYS A 66 15.03 12.87 2.66
C LYS A 66 15.33 12.69 4.15
N HIS A 67 15.43 13.81 4.88
CA HIS A 67 15.61 13.82 6.33
C HIS A 67 14.47 13.13 7.08
N LEU A 68 13.22 13.42 6.72
CA LEU A 68 12.06 12.80 7.38
C LEU A 68 12.00 11.28 7.13
N LYS A 69 12.40 10.81 5.94
CA LYS A 69 12.55 9.39 5.66
C LYS A 69 13.66 8.78 6.52
N PHE A 70 14.82 9.42 6.60
CA PHE A 70 15.90 9.02 7.50
C PHE A 70 15.42 8.89 8.95
N LEU A 71 14.74 9.91 9.49
CA LEU A 71 14.19 9.88 10.86
C LEU A 71 13.23 8.69 11.04
N GLN A 72 12.34 8.43 10.08
CA GLN A 72 11.45 7.26 10.13
C GLN A 72 12.23 5.95 10.19
N ASP A 73 13.23 5.78 9.33
CA ASP A 73 13.97 4.53 9.23
C ASP A 73 14.79 4.30 10.53
N THR A 74 15.40 5.35 11.09
CA THR A 74 16.15 5.28 12.36
C THR A 74 15.27 5.03 13.59
N ILE A 75 14.08 5.65 13.69
CA ILE A 75 13.19 5.39 14.82
C ILE A 75 12.60 3.98 14.74
N ILE A 76 12.35 3.45 13.54
CA ILE A 76 11.94 2.04 13.36
C ILE A 76 13.04 1.12 13.86
N GLU A 77 14.30 1.37 13.48
CA GLU A 77 15.45 0.59 13.97
C GLU A 77 15.51 0.60 15.50
N LEU A 78 15.34 1.77 16.13
CA LEU A 78 15.33 1.88 17.59
C LEU A 78 14.21 1.06 18.26
N TYR A 79 12.99 1.13 17.73
CA TYR A 79 11.85 0.37 18.26
C TYR A 79 11.98 -1.14 18.00
N SER A 80 12.76 -1.54 17.00
CA SER A 80 12.97 -2.94 16.62
C SER A 80 14.06 -3.64 17.45
N ILE A 81 14.79 -2.91 18.32
CA ILE A 81 15.79 -3.50 19.23
C ILE A 81 15.13 -4.46 20.23
N ASP A 82 14.00 -4.04 20.83
CA ASP A 82 13.22 -4.84 21.77
C ASP A 82 11.74 -4.65 21.47
N ILE A 83 11.20 -5.55 20.63
CA ILE A 83 9.82 -5.48 20.15
C ILE A 83 8.83 -5.76 21.27
N GLN A 84 9.17 -6.60 22.25
CA GLN A 84 8.30 -6.92 23.38
C GLN A 84 8.01 -5.68 24.24
N LYS A 85 9.05 -4.89 24.54
CA LYS A 85 8.88 -3.62 25.28
C LYS A 85 8.26 -2.53 24.43
N SER A 86 8.68 -2.42 23.17
CA SER A 86 8.15 -1.46 22.21
C SER A 86 6.67 -1.66 21.94
N TYR A 87 6.18 -2.90 21.92
CA TYR A 87 4.82 -3.29 21.53
C TYR A 87 3.75 -2.45 22.22
N GLN A 88 3.81 -2.34 23.55
CA GLN A 88 2.81 -1.60 24.33
C GLN A 88 2.79 -0.11 23.99
N GLN A 89 3.95 0.48 23.71
CA GLN A 89 4.04 1.88 23.31
C GLN A 89 3.49 2.12 21.90
N VAL A 90 3.80 1.21 20.96
CA VAL A 90 3.27 1.25 19.59
C VAL A 90 1.76 1.09 19.61
N LEU A 91 1.25 0.10 20.36
CA LEU A 91 -0.18 -0.14 20.53
C LEU A 91 -0.89 1.09 21.10
N ALA A 92 -0.36 1.68 22.17
CA ALA A 92 -0.93 2.88 22.77
C ALA A 92 -0.98 4.05 21.76
N SER A 93 0.08 4.23 20.96
CA SER A 93 0.08 5.25 19.90
C SER A 93 -0.96 4.96 18.81
N LEU A 94 -1.07 3.72 18.35
CA LEU A 94 -2.05 3.36 17.32
C LEU A 94 -3.49 3.51 17.83
N GLN A 95 -3.75 3.15 19.08
CA GLN A 95 -5.05 3.36 19.72
C GLN A 95 -5.39 4.85 19.84
N GLN A 96 -4.42 5.73 20.11
CA GLN A 96 -4.64 7.18 20.09
C GLN A 96 -5.02 7.69 18.69
N LEU A 97 -4.34 7.20 17.65
CA LEU A 97 -4.69 7.52 16.26
C LEU A 97 -6.10 7.04 15.92
N ALA A 98 -6.45 5.81 16.31
CA ALA A 98 -7.77 5.23 16.10
C ALA A 98 -8.87 6.01 16.83
N LYS A 99 -8.67 6.38 18.09
CA LYS A 99 -9.62 7.21 18.86
C LYS A 99 -9.84 8.58 18.21
N SER A 100 -8.77 9.22 17.75
CA SER A 100 -8.89 10.50 17.03
C SER A 100 -9.65 10.37 15.71
N LEU A 101 -9.51 9.24 15.01
CA LEU A 101 -10.24 8.95 13.79
C LEU A 101 -11.72 8.69 14.08
N GLN A 102 -12.02 7.86 15.09
CA GLN A 102 -13.39 7.58 15.53
C GLN A 102 -14.12 8.85 15.96
N LEU A 103 -13.44 9.74 16.69
CA LEU A 103 -14.00 11.04 17.06
C LEU A 103 -14.35 11.85 15.80
N ALA A 104 -13.44 11.94 14.83
CA ALA A 104 -13.68 12.66 13.58
C ALA A 104 -14.85 12.08 12.76
N ILE A 105 -14.99 10.75 12.74
CA ILE A 105 -16.12 10.06 12.09
C ILE A 105 -17.45 10.38 12.81
N ARG A 106 -17.46 10.42 14.15
CA ARG A 106 -18.67 10.66 14.93
C ARG A 106 -19.13 12.11 14.87
N THR A 107 -18.21 13.07 15.01
CA THR A 107 -18.55 14.49 15.16
C THR A 107 -18.64 15.20 13.81
N MET A 108 -17.87 14.76 12.80
CA MET A 108 -17.70 15.43 11.50
C MET A 108 -17.35 16.92 11.62
N MET A 109 -16.79 17.34 12.77
CA MET A 109 -16.42 18.73 13.01
C MET A 109 -15.14 19.09 12.25
N LYS A 110 -15.07 20.35 11.78
CA LYS A 110 -13.93 20.86 10.99
C LYS A 110 -12.59 20.70 11.73
N GLU A 111 -12.58 20.79 13.05
CA GLU A 111 -11.36 20.67 13.86
C GLU A 111 -10.85 19.23 13.94
N ASP A 112 -11.76 18.27 14.17
CA ASP A 112 -11.42 16.85 14.23
C ASP A 112 -10.98 16.32 12.87
N LEU A 113 -11.64 16.75 11.79
CA LEU A 113 -11.22 16.46 10.41
C LEU A 113 -9.84 17.05 10.09
N LYS A 114 -9.54 18.27 10.57
CA LYS A 114 -8.20 18.88 10.41
C LYS A 114 -7.12 18.09 11.14
N ARG A 115 -7.44 17.48 12.30
CA ARG A 115 -6.51 16.67 13.08
C ARG A 115 -6.09 15.40 12.35
N VAL A 116 -7.04 14.65 11.81
CA VAL A 116 -6.77 13.42 11.02
C VAL A 116 -6.03 13.73 9.72
N ARG A 117 -6.34 14.89 9.11
CA ARG A 117 -5.70 15.36 7.88
C ARG A 117 -4.29 15.95 8.10
N ASN A 118 -3.89 16.16 9.34
CA ASN A 118 -2.61 16.79 9.64
C ASN A 118 -1.45 15.90 9.15
N TRP A 119 -0.39 16.52 8.64
CA TRP A 119 0.82 15.83 8.19
C TRP A 119 1.41 14.95 9.30
N GLN A 120 1.35 15.45 10.54
CA GLN A 120 1.74 14.71 11.73
C GLN A 120 1.00 13.36 11.85
N TYR A 121 -0.32 13.36 11.68
CA TYR A 121 -1.13 12.14 11.76
C TYR A 121 -0.73 11.13 10.67
N ILE A 122 -0.57 11.60 9.43
CA ILE A 122 -0.18 10.79 8.27
C ILE A 122 1.23 10.19 8.46
N ASN A 123 2.18 10.96 9.00
CA ASN A 123 3.53 10.46 9.27
C ASN A 123 3.56 9.46 10.42
N CYS A 124 2.73 9.64 11.45
CA CYS A 124 2.64 8.67 12.55
C CYS A 124 2.12 7.33 12.05
N ILE A 125 1.02 7.31 11.27
CA ILE A 125 0.52 6.05 10.70
C ILE A 125 1.52 5.45 9.71
N SER A 126 2.21 6.28 8.90
CA SER A 126 3.25 5.83 7.98
C SER A 126 4.44 5.19 8.69
N LEU A 127 4.81 5.72 9.86
CA LEU A 127 5.85 5.16 10.70
C LEU A 127 5.47 3.75 11.18
N TRP A 128 4.27 3.61 11.74
CA TRP A 128 3.83 2.32 12.30
C TRP A 128 3.57 1.26 11.25
N VAL A 129 3.13 1.64 10.04
CA VAL A 129 3.05 0.70 8.91
C VAL A 129 4.41 0.14 8.57
N LYS A 130 5.43 0.98 8.40
CA LYS A 130 6.79 0.50 8.13
C LYS A 130 7.33 -0.37 9.27
N PHE A 131 7.09 0.01 10.52
CA PHE A 131 7.48 -0.79 11.69
C PHE A 131 6.87 -2.21 11.63
N ILE A 132 5.58 -2.33 11.32
CA ILE A 132 4.93 -3.64 11.16
C ILE A 132 5.54 -4.38 9.96
N CYS A 133 5.72 -3.71 8.82
CA CYS A 133 6.31 -4.33 7.62
C CYS A 133 7.71 -4.94 7.86
N CYS A 134 8.53 -4.33 8.71
CA CYS A 134 9.86 -4.82 9.04
C CYS A 134 9.83 -6.01 10.02
N ASN A 135 8.89 -6.03 10.96
CA ASN A 135 8.94 -6.94 12.11
C ASN A 135 7.91 -8.09 12.08
N PHE A 136 7.01 -8.12 11.09
CA PHE A 136 5.90 -9.08 11.05
C PHE A 136 6.33 -10.55 10.94
N LYS A 137 7.44 -10.85 10.26
CA LYS A 137 7.89 -12.24 10.04
C LYS A 137 8.41 -12.94 11.29
N GLU A 138 8.92 -12.15 12.25
CA GLU A 138 9.66 -12.67 13.39
C GLU A 138 8.84 -12.64 14.69
N HIS A 139 7.74 -11.88 14.71
CA HIS A 139 6.99 -11.60 15.93
C HIS A 139 5.47 -11.63 15.73
N ASP A 140 4.76 -12.07 16.76
CA ASP A 140 3.30 -12.03 16.81
C ASP A 140 2.81 -10.58 17.05
N ILE A 141 2.58 -9.86 15.96
CA ILE A 141 2.09 -8.47 15.95
C ILE A 141 0.76 -8.32 15.18
N GLU A 142 -0.02 -9.39 15.07
CA GLU A 142 -1.29 -9.42 14.33
C GLU A 142 -2.31 -8.37 14.83
N SER A 143 -2.33 -8.13 16.14
CA SER A 143 -3.16 -7.09 16.76
C SER A 143 -2.78 -5.68 16.30
N LEU A 144 -1.49 -5.41 16.05
CA LEU A 144 -1.05 -4.12 15.51
C LEU A 144 -1.41 -4.02 14.02
N LEU A 145 -1.25 -5.11 13.27
CA LEU A 145 -1.61 -5.16 11.85
C LEU A 145 -3.10 -4.85 11.65
N SER A 146 -3.98 -5.56 12.36
CA SER A 146 -5.43 -5.37 12.26
C SER A 146 -5.86 -3.94 12.61
N LEU A 147 -5.29 -3.37 13.69
CA LEU A 147 -5.57 -1.98 14.08
C LEU A 147 -5.08 -0.98 13.01
N CYS A 148 -3.90 -1.18 12.44
CA CYS A 148 -3.38 -0.35 11.34
C CYS A 148 -4.27 -0.40 10.10
N ILE A 149 -4.72 -1.60 9.69
CA ILE A 149 -5.63 -1.78 8.56
C ILE A 149 -6.94 -1.03 8.81
N LEU A 150 -7.50 -1.13 10.02
CA LEU A 150 -8.73 -0.44 10.40
C LEU A 150 -8.58 1.10 10.31
N VAL A 151 -7.49 1.64 10.86
CA VAL A 151 -7.21 3.09 10.81
C VAL A 151 -7.06 3.55 9.37
N LEU A 152 -6.31 2.83 8.53
CA LEU A 152 -6.10 3.20 7.14
C LEU A 152 -7.36 3.13 6.29
N LYS A 153 -8.19 2.08 6.46
CA LYS A 153 -9.50 2.00 5.81
C LYS A 153 -10.41 3.15 6.24
N GLY A 154 -10.48 3.42 7.54
CA GLY A 154 -11.29 4.51 8.06
C GLY A 154 -10.83 5.89 7.56
N MET A 155 -9.51 6.12 7.47
CA MET A 155 -8.96 7.33 6.85
C MET A 155 -9.35 7.47 5.37
N ALA A 156 -9.29 6.37 4.61
CA ALA A 156 -9.62 6.39 3.19
C ALA A 156 -11.10 6.70 2.94
N TYR A 157 -12.01 6.20 3.78
CA TYR A 157 -13.45 6.45 3.66
C TYR A 157 -13.91 7.79 4.26
N LEU A 158 -13.19 8.34 5.24
CA LEU A 158 -13.55 9.62 5.86
C LEU A 158 -13.56 10.80 4.88
N PHE A 159 -12.77 10.72 3.80
CA PHE A 159 -12.57 11.82 2.86
C PHE A 159 -12.90 11.42 1.41
N PRO A 160 -14.19 11.32 1.03
CA PRO A 160 -14.58 10.87 -0.31
C PRO A 160 -14.31 11.89 -1.43
N GLY A 161 -14.05 13.16 -1.10
CA GLY A 161 -13.90 14.22 -2.09
C GLY A 161 -12.64 14.12 -2.98
N PRO A 162 -12.67 14.67 -4.21
CA PRO A 162 -11.59 14.57 -5.21
C PRO A 162 -10.27 15.20 -4.73
N ARG A 163 -10.35 16.23 -3.90
CA ARG A 163 -9.19 16.87 -3.27
C ARG A 163 -8.39 15.91 -2.38
N TYR A 164 -9.03 14.86 -1.89
CA TYR A 164 -8.45 13.88 -0.97
C TYR A 164 -8.08 12.57 -1.66
N VAL A 165 -8.25 12.48 -2.98
CA VAL A 165 -7.79 11.34 -3.80
C VAL A 165 -6.32 11.02 -3.55
N PRO A 166 -5.39 12.02 -3.46
CA PRO A 166 -4.06 11.72 -3.00
C PRO A 166 -4.09 10.98 -1.65
N LEU A 167 -4.72 11.55 -0.60
CA LEU A 167 -4.75 10.93 0.75
C LEU A 167 -5.12 9.45 0.70
N ARG A 168 -6.15 9.15 -0.09
CA ARG A 168 -6.64 7.80 -0.32
C ARG A 168 -5.61 6.92 -1.02
N PHE A 169 -4.93 7.39 -2.05
CA PHE A 169 -3.81 6.68 -2.68
C PHE A 169 -2.67 6.37 -1.72
N ARG A 170 -2.32 7.30 -0.82
CA ARG A 170 -1.33 7.01 0.23
C ARG A 170 -1.80 5.90 1.17
N CYS A 171 -3.06 5.91 1.56
CA CYS A 171 -3.64 4.82 2.35
C CYS A 171 -3.59 3.49 1.58
N MET A 172 -3.95 3.46 0.29
CA MET A 172 -3.88 2.26 -0.55
C MET A 172 -2.43 1.75 -0.70
N GLN A 173 -1.45 2.63 -0.88
CA GLN A 173 -0.03 2.27 -0.89
C GLN A 173 0.39 1.57 0.40
N MET A 174 0.01 2.15 1.53
CA MET A 174 0.35 1.60 2.85
C MET A 174 -0.37 0.27 3.11
N LEU A 175 -1.62 0.12 2.66
CA LEU A 175 -2.34 -1.15 2.72
C LEU A 175 -1.67 -2.22 1.84
N ASN A 176 -1.22 -1.87 0.63
CA ASN A 176 -0.47 -2.81 -0.22
C ASN A 176 0.86 -3.22 0.44
N GLN A 177 1.59 -2.29 1.06
CA GLN A 177 2.83 -2.61 1.80
C GLN A 177 2.59 -3.58 2.96
N LEU A 178 1.53 -3.36 3.74
CA LEU A 178 1.14 -4.27 4.81
C LEU A 178 0.78 -5.65 4.24
N SER A 179 0.01 -5.69 3.16
CA SER A 179 -0.42 -6.92 2.50
C SER A 179 0.79 -7.75 2.03
N LEU A 180 1.78 -7.10 1.40
CA LEU A 180 3.00 -7.73 0.94
C LEU A 180 3.84 -8.30 2.09
N SER A 181 4.03 -7.53 3.16
CA SER A 181 4.86 -7.97 4.30
C SER A 181 4.20 -9.04 5.16
N SER A 182 2.87 -8.97 5.32
CA SER A 182 2.13 -9.91 6.17
C SER A 182 1.69 -11.19 5.47
N GLY A 183 1.63 -11.19 4.14
CA GLY A 183 1.00 -12.28 3.39
C GLY A 183 -0.52 -12.36 3.60
N VAL A 184 -1.14 -11.35 4.21
CA VAL A 184 -2.60 -11.27 4.38
C VAL A 184 -3.20 -10.47 3.24
N PHE A 185 -4.23 -11.03 2.59
CA PHE A 185 -4.97 -10.34 1.55
C PHE A 185 -5.77 -9.17 2.11
N ILE A 186 -5.45 -7.95 1.65
CA ILE A 186 -6.17 -6.73 2.01
C ILE A 186 -6.87 -6.18 0.77
N PRO A 187 -8.21 -6.24 0.68
CA PRO A 187 -8.92 -5.73 -0.48
C PRO A 187 -8.82 -4.20 -0.57
N VAL A 188 -8.14 -3.70 -1.62
CA VAL A 188 -8.02 -2.26 -1.94
C VAL A 188 -8.82 -1.85 -3.18
N ALA A 189 -9.36 -2.81 -3.93
CA ALA A 189 -10.03 -2.56 -5.20
C ALA A 189 -11.24 -1.62 -5.07
N SER A 190 -12.08 -1.78 -4.03
CA SER A 190 -13.22 -0.88 -3.81
C SER A 190 -12.79 0.58 -3.63
N LEU A 191 -11.75 0.81 -2.81
CA LEU A 191 -11.20 2.13 -2.56
C LEU A 191 -10.68 2.80 -3.83
N PHE A 192 -10.16 2.01 -4.78
CA PHE A 192 -9.70 2.47 -6.09
C PHE A 192 -10.87 2.89 -7.00
N PHE A 193 -11.91 2.06 -7.13
CA PHE A 193 -13.04 2.39 -8.01
C PHE A 193 -13.83 3.58 -7.50
N ASP A 194 -13.96 3.72 -6.18
CA ASP A 194 -14.53 4.90 -5.53
C ASP A 194 -13.74 6.20 -5.84
N CYS A 195 -12.45 6.11 -6.20
CA CYS A 195 -11.67 7.26 -6.67
C CYS A 195 -11.89 7.55 -8.16
N LEU A 196 -12.09 6.51 -8.97
CA LEU A 196 -12.31 6.63 -10.42
C LEU A 196 -13.72 7.06 -10.79
N GLU A 197 -14.72 6.73 -9.97
CA GLU A 197 -16.13 7.08 -10.21
C GLU A 197 -16.42 8.59 -10.03
N TYR A 198 -15.42 9.38 -9.63
CA TYR A 198 -15.53 10.83 -9.58
C TYR A 198 -15.75 11.43 -10.98
N LYS A 199 -17.03 11.63 -11.32
CA LYS A 199 -17.47 12.44 -12.47
C LYS A 199 -17.19 13.92 -12.19
N GLY A 200 -16.11 14.45 -12.76
CA GLY A 200 -15.99 15.89 -12.94
C GLY A 200 -17.11 16.37 -13.86
N LYS A 201 -18.04 17.19 -13.34
CA LYS A 201 -18.90 18.02 -14.20
C LYS A 201 -17.99 18.94 -15.02
N GLU A 202 -18.10 18.80 -16.34
CA GLU A 202 -17.57 19.62 -17.44
C GLU A 202 -16.10 20.08 -17.38
N ILE A 203 -15.42 19.70 -18.46
CA ILE A 203 -14.04 19.99 -18.81
C ILE A 203 -13.94 21.49 -19.12
N VAL A 204 -13.36 22.27 -18.20
CA VAL A 204 -12.87 23.62 -18.55
C VAL A 204 -11.42 23.46 -18.98
N THR A 205 -11.17 23.66 -20.26
CA THR A 205 -9.84 23.66 -20.88
C THR A 205 -9.09 24.93 -20.50
N ASP A 206 -8.61 25.04 -19.26
CA ASP A 206 -7.71 26.16 -18.92
C ASP A 206 -6.54 25.75 -18.02
N SER A 207 -5.34 26.13 -18.49
CA SER A 207 -4.04 26.17 -17.82
C SER A 207 -3.25 24.86 -17.63
N THR A 208 -2.83 24.24 -18.73
CA THR A 208 -1.77 23.20 -18.78
C THR A 208 -0.42 23.69 -18.22
N HIS A 209 -0.15 25.01 -18.31
CA HIS A 209 1.11 25.62 -17.89
C HIS A 209 1.35 25.65 -16.37
N GLY A 210 0.31 25.90 -15.55
CA GLY A 210 0.48 26.03 -14.09
C GLY A 210 0.81 24.71 -13.39
N TRP A 211 0.17 23.61 -13.83
CA TRP A 211 0.47 22.26 -13.33
C TRP A 211 1.86 21.79 -13.77
N ALA A 212 2.21 21.96 -15.05
CA ALA A 212 3.50 21.54 -15.59
C ALA A 212 4.69 22.24 -14.91
N ILE A 213 4.57 23.52 -14.53
CA ILE A 213 5.61 24.28 -13.80
C ILE A 213 5.68 23.86 -12.32
N ALA A 214 4.55 23.58 -11.67
CA ALA A 214 4.53 23.07 -10.30
C ALA A 214 5.12 21.64 -10.20
N VAL A 215 4.89 20.84 -11.24
CA VAL A 215 5.42 19.49 -11.45
C VAL A 215 6.93 19.57 -11.75
N SER A 216 7.38 20.34 -12.75
CA SER A 216 8.80 20.40 -13.15
C SER A 216 9.74 20.87 -12.04
N ASN A 217 9.37 21.89 -11.26
CA ASN A 217 10.17 22.36 -10.12
C ASN A 217 10.32 21.32 -9.00
N LEU A 218 9.42 20.33 -8.97
CA LEU A 218 9.36 19.24 -7.99
C LEU A 218 10.03 17.96 -8.53
N ALA A 219 10.00 17.77 -9.86
CA ALA A 219 10.62 16.68 -10.62
C ALA A 219 12.14 16.62 -10.49
N ASN A 220 12.77 17.80 -10.40
CA ASN A 220 14.22 17.94 -10.52
C ASN A 220 15.02 17.22 -9.42
N ASN A 221 14.37 16.49 -8.50
CA ASN A 221 15.04 15.81 -7.39
C ASN A 221 14.70 14.33 -7.13
N THR A 222 13.73 13.68 -7.79
CA THR A 222 13.57 12.19 -7.71
C THR A 222 12.59 11.65 -8.76
N CYS A 223 13.06 10.70 -9.58
CA CYS A 223 12.27 10.00 -10.60
C CYS A 223 11.59 8.76 -9.99
N THR A 224 10.29 8.85 -9.71
CA THR A 224 9.32 7.74 -9.56
C THR A 224 7.93 8.38 -9.44
N SER A 225 6.99 8.02 -10.31
CA SER A 225 5.64 8.64 -10.38
C SER A 225 4.89 8.62 -9.04
N LEU A 226 5.08 7.57 -8.21
CA LEU A 226 4.50 7.47 -6.87
C LEU A 226 5.13 8.43 -5.82
N THR A 227 6.40 8.79 -5.99
CA THR A 227 7.10 9.81 -5.18
C THR A 227 6.55 11.20 -5.50
N TYR A 228 6.13 11.39 -6.76
CA TYR A 228 5.52 12.60 -7.27
C TYR A 228 4.18 12.92 -6.62
N LEU A 229 3.34 11.91 -6.41
CA LEU A 229 2.10 12.09 -5.67
C LEU A 229 2.38 12.42 -4.21
N ALA A 230 3.35 11.78 -3.55
CA ALA A 230 3.71 12.09 -2.16
C ALA A 230 4.04 13.58 -1.94
N LEU A 231 4.47 14.28 -2.99
CA LEU A 231 4.78 15.70 -2.97
C LEU A 231 3.54 16.62 -3.04
N ILE A 232 2.35 16.11 -3.38
CA ILE A 232 1.14 16.90 -3.72
C ILE A 232 0.04 16.88 -2.63
N PHE A 233 0.26 16.27 -1.46
CA PHE A 233 -0.88 15.97 -0.57
C PHE A 233 -1.53 17.15 0.17
N VAL A 234 -2.82 17.30 -0.15
CA VAL A 234 -3.98 17.83 0.63
C VAL A 234 -3.97 19.31 1.04
N ARG A 235 -2.82 19.87 1.43
CA ARG A 235 -2.71 21.31 1.68
C ARG A 235 -2.41 22.11 0.40
N LEU A 236 -1.89 21.43 -0.63
CA LEU A 236 -1.36 22.06 -1.85
C LEU A 236 -2.16 21.82 -3.13
N VAL A 237 -3.32 21.15 -3.10
CA VAL A 237 -4.22 21.15 -4.26
C VAL A 237 -5.23 22.29 -4.10
N PRO A 238 -4.97 23.49 -4.66
CA PRO A 238 -5.94 24.56 -4.70
C PRO A 238 -7.15 24.12 -5.54
N LYS A 239 -8.33 24.66 -5.20
CA LYS A 239 -9.63 24.20 -5.73
C LYS A 239 -9.73 24.26 -7.26
N ASN A 240 -8.96 25.15 -7.89
CA ASN A 240 -8.82 25.31 -9.33
C ASN A 240 -8.10 24.12 -10.01
N LEU A 241 -7.07 23.56 -9.38
CA LEU A 241 -6.27 22.47 -9.98
C LEU A 241 -6.96 21.10 -9.92
N VAL A 242 -7.91 20.90 -9.00
CA VAL A 242 -8.71 19.66 -8.91
C VAL A 242 -9.52 19.42 -10.21
N LYS A 243 -9.88 20.50 -10.91
CA LYS A 243 -10.64 20.45 -12.17
C LYS A 243 -9.76 20.28 -13.41
N SER A 244 -8.44 20.42 -13.27
CA SER A 244 -7.53 20.31 -14.42
C SER A 244 -7.54 18.90 -14.98
N GLN A 245 -7.61 18.80 -16.31
CA GLN A 245 -7.54 17.52 -17.02
C GLN A 245 -6.23 16.78 -16.70
N SER A 246 -5.12 17.50 -16.56
CA SER A 246 -3.81 16.90 -16.22
C SER A 246 -3.80 16.24 -14.85
N PHE A 247 -4.47 16.84 -13.86
CA PHE A 247 -4.60 16.27 -12.52
C PHE A 247 -5.45 15.00 -12.54
N GLN A 248 -6.56 15.00 -13.29
CA GLN A 248 -7.42 13.82 -13.43
C GLN A 248 -6.70 12.68 -14.14
N LYS A 249 -5.95 12.97 -15.22
CA LYS A 249 -5.11 11.98 -15.90
C LYS A 249 -4.10 11.35 -14.94
N GLU A 250 -3.34 12.16 -14.20
CA GLU A 250 -2.35 11.65 -13.25
C GLU A 250 -2.99 10.81 -12.14
N CYS A 251 -4.17 11.21 -11.66
CA CYS A 251 -4.91 10.42 -10.68
C CYS A 251 -5.30 9.04 -11.23
N VAL A 252 -5.78 8.98 -12.47
CA VAL A 252 -6.12 7.71 -13.12
C VAL A 252 -4.88 6.82 -13.30
N LEU A 253 -3.77 7.38 -13.77
CA LEU A 253 -2.52 6.64 -13.97
C LEU A 253 -1.97 6.09 -12.66
N SER A 254 -1.91 6.94 -11.63
CA SER A 254 -1.45 6.54 -10.30
C SER A 254 -2.36 5.48 -9.69
N ALA A 255 -3.67 5.62 -9.86
CA ALA A 255 -4.61 4.62 -9.40
C ALA A 255 -4.31 3.27 -10.07
N ILE A 256 -4.11 3.27 -11.40
CA ILE A 256 -3.81 2.06 -12.18
C ILE A 256 -2.50 1.44 -11.69
N GLU A 257 -1.46 2.23 -11.45
CA GLU A 257 -0.18 1.74 -10.93
C GLU A 257 -0.34 1.05 -9.55
N LEU A 258 -1.14 1.64 -8.65
CA LEU A 258 -1.41 1.06 -7.33
C LEU A 258 -2.21 -0.24 -7.42
N LEU A 259 -3.20 -0.29 -8.30
CA LEU A 259 -3.96 -1.51 -8.55
C LEU A 259 -3.10 -2.57 -9.23
N SER A 260 -2.19 -2.17 -10.12
CA SER A 260 -1.20 -3.04 -10.76
C SER A 260 -0.32 -3.71 -9.72
N ALA A 261 0.25 -2.91 -8.81
CA ALA A 261 1.08 -3.42 -7.72
C ALA A 261 0.31 -4.40 -6.82
N HIS A 262 -0.96 -4.09 -6.55
CA HIS A 262 -1.83 -4.97 -5.77
C HIS A 262 -2.06 -6.32 -6.47
N PHE A 263 -2.38 -6.34 -7.77
CA PHE A 263 -2.59 -7.60 -8.48
C PHE A 263 -1.31 -8.37 -8.71
N LEU A 264 -0.18 -7.69 -8.93
CA LEU A 264 1.10 -8.34 -9.10
C LEU A 264 1.46 -9.18 -7.88
N GLN A 265 1.26 -8.66 -6.66
CA GLN A 265 1.58 -9.38 -5.43
C GLN A 265 0.74 -10.65 -5.25
N TRP A 266 -0.52 -10.64 -5.71
CA TRP A 266 -1.46 -11.75 -5.56
C TRP A 266 -1.52 -12.64 -6.80
N SER A 267 -0.80 -12.31 -7.86
CA SER A 267 -0.91 -13.01 -9.14
C SER A 267 -0.67 -14.50 -8.99
N HIS A 268 0.30 -14.90 -8.19
CA HIS A 268 0.67 -16.30 -7.96
C HIS A 268 -0.28 -17.08 -7.02
N HIS A 269 -1.27 -16.42 -6.41
CA HIS A 269 -2.19 -17.09 -5.49
C HIS A 269 -3.25 -17.88 -6.26
N ILE A 270 -3.62 -19.07 -5.76
CA ILE A 270 -4.62 -19.94 -6.42
C ILE A 270 -5.96 -19.23 -6.63
N SER A 271 -6.37 -18.37 -5.69
CA SER A 271 -7.61 -17.57 -5.76
C SER A 271 -7.51 -16.31 -6.62
N PHE A 272 -6.38 -16.05 -7.27
CA PHE A 272 -6.18 -14.85 -8.07
C PHE A 272 -7.23 -14.66 -9.18
N PRO A 273 -7.66 -15.70 -9.92
CA PRO A 273 -8.72 -15.55 -10.93
C PRO A 273 -10.00 -14.96 -10.34
N GLU A 274 -10.44 -15.47 -9.18
CA GLU A 274 -11.64 -15.00 -8.48
C GLU A 274 -11.44 -13.57 -7.95
N LEU A 275 -10.27 -13.28 -7.38
CA LEU A 275 -9.92 -11.95 -6.86
C LEU A 275 -9.86 -10.87 -7.95
N ALA A 276 -9.36 -11.21 -9.14
CA ALA A 276 -9.19 -10.28 -10.26
C ALA A 276 -10.47 -10.07 -11.07
N THR A 277 -11.40 -11.03 -11.07
CA THR A 277 -12.60 -11.02 -11.93
C THR A 277 -13.43 -9.74 -11.78
N PHE A 278 -13.87 -9.42 -10.57
CA PHE A 278 -14.74 -8.28 -10.34
C PHE A 278 -14.06 -6.92 -10.65
N PRO A 279 -12.83 -6.66 -10.16
CA PRO A 279 -12.10 -5.46 -10.57
C PRO A 279 -11.87 -5.35 -12.07
N LEU A 280 -11.60 -6.44 -12.79
CA LEU A 280 -11.43 -6.42 -14.23
C LEU A 280 -12.72 -6.01 -14.96
N ILE A 281 -13.88 -6.49 -14.51
CA ILE A 281 -15.18 -6.05 -15.05
C ILE A 281 -15.38 -4.55 -14.84
N LEU A 282 -15.08 -4.03 -13.65
CA LEU A 282 -15.19 -2.61 -13.36
C LEU A 282 -14.20 -1.75 -14.17
N LEU A 283 -12.97 -2.23 -14.37
CA LEU A 283 -11.98 -1.58 -15.22
C LEU A 283 -12.41 -1.53 -16.69
N ARG A 284 -12.99 -2.61 -17.23
CA ARG A 284 -13.55 -2.62 -18.59
C ARG A 284 -14.69 -1.61 -18.73
N ARG A 285 -15.63 -1.60 -17.77
CA ARG A 285 -16.72 -0.60 -17.73
C ARG A 285 -16.19 0.84 -17.63
N PHE A 286 -15.08 1.06 -16.93
CA PHE A 286 -14.44 2.37 -16.86
C PHE A 286 -13.76 2.73 -18.19
N HIS A 287 -13.02 1.79 -18.78
CA HIS A 287 -12.38 1.93 -20.08
C HIS A 287 -13.36 2.33 -21.18
N ASP A 288 -14.53 1.70 -21.24
CA ASP A 288 -15.56 1.98 -22.25
C ASP A 288 -16.17 3.39 -22.10
N LYS A 289 -16.06 3.99 -20.91
CA LYS A 289 -16.50 5.36 -20.63
C LYS A 289 -15.42 6.41 -20.93
N LEU A 290 -14.17 6.02 -21.17
CA LEU A 290 -13.08 6.96 -21.42
C LEU A 290 -13.10 7.45 -22.86
N THR A 291 -13.17 8.76 -23.04
CA THR A 291 -13.08 9.44 -24.34
C THR A 291 -11.65 9.87 -24.72
N ASP A 292 -10.73 9.93 -23.75
CA ASP A 292 -9.34 10.34 -24.00
C ASP A 292 -8.49 9.17 -24.53
N ASN A 293 -8.07 9.26 -25.79
CA ASN A 293 -7.26 8.26 -26.49
C ASN A 293 -5.97 7.86 -25.76
N THR A 294 -5.34 8.79 -25.03
CA THR A 294 -4.07 8.52 -24.32
C THR A 294 -4.28 7.65 -23.09
N LEU A 295 -5.26 8.00 -22.25
CA LEU A 295 -5.66 7.19 -21.09
C LEU A 295 -6.26 5.85 -21.53
N HIS A 296 -7.08 5.87 -22.59
CA HIS A 296 -7.71 4.69 -23.16
C HIS A 296 -6.66 3.64 -23.53
N ARG A 297 -5.59 4.04 -24.25
CA ARG A 297 -4.48 3.12 -24.61
C ARG A 297 -3.74 2.56 -23.39
N GLN A 298 -3.51 3.37 -22.35
CA GLN A 298 -2.78 2.95 -21.16
C GLN A 298 -3.62 1.99 -20.29
N VAL A 299 -4.89 2.31 -20.09
CA VAL A 299 -5.85 1.43 -19.39
C VAL A 299 -6.01 0.11 -20.14
N LYS A 300 -6.15 0.15 -21.47
CA LYS A 300 -6.23 -1.07 -22.30
C LYS A 300 -5.01 -1.96 -22.13
N ARG A 301 -3.80 -1.39 -22.27
CA ARG A 301 -2.54 -2.12 -22.05
C ARG A 301 -2.48 -2.77 -20.68
N PHE A 302 -2.95 -2.07 -19.65
CA PHE A 302 -2.97 -2.61 -18.29
C PHE A 302 -3.96 -3.77 -18.14
N VAL A 303 -5.17 -3.61 -18.66
CA VAL A 303 -6.19 -4.67 -18.67
C VAL A 303 -5.66 -5.91 -19.42
N ASP A 304 -5.03 -5.71 -20.59
CA ASP A 304 -4.44 -6.80 -21.38
C ASP A 304 -3.31 -7.51 -20.61
N GLN A 305 -2.45 -6.78 -19.90
CA GLN A 305 -1.38 -7.37 -19.08
C GLN A 305 -1.90 -8.20 -17.91
N ILE A 306 -2.96 -7.75 -17.23
CA ILE A 306 -3.56 -8.54 -16.15
C ILE A 306 -4.26 -9.77 -16.73
N LEU A 307 -4.99 -9.61 -17.83
CA LEU A 307 -5.67 -10.72 -18.48
C LEU A 307 -4.69 -11.79 -18.95
N ASP A 308 -3.53 -11.41 -19.52
CA ASP A 308 -2.46 -12.36 -19.87
C ASP A 308 -1.97 -13.12 -18.64
N ARG A 309 -1.71 -12.43 -17.52
CA ARG A 309 -1.29 -13.08 -16.27
C ARG A 309 -2.36 -14.02 -15.71
N CYS A 310 -3.63 -13.58 -15.63
CA CYS A 310 -4.75 -14.39 -15.19
C CYS A 310 -4.91 -15.64 -16.07
N TRP A 311 -4.86 -15.46 -17.39
CA TRP A 311 -5.00 -16.54 -18.37
C TRP A 311 -3.87 -17.56 -18.25
N ARG A 312 -2.61 -17.11 -18.16
CA ARG A 312 -1.45 -18.00 -18.00
C ARG A 312 -1.56 -18.86 -16.74
N ILE A 313 -1.98 -18.28 -15.63
CA ILE A 313 -2.09 -18.99 -14.35
C ILE A 313 -3.26 -19.98 -14.37
N SER A 314 -4.41 -19.57 -14.92
CA SER A 314 -5.54 -20.48 -15.12
C SER A 314 -5.18 -21.64 -16.07
N ALA A 315 -4.46 -21.36 -17.16
CA ALA A 315 -3.98 -22.39 -18.08
C ALA A 315 -3.00 -23.36 -17.42
N CYS A 316 -2.04 -22.88 -16.62
CA CYS A 316 -1.15 -23.74 -15.84
C CYS A 316 -1.93 -24.65 -14.88
N ASN A 317 -2.90 -24.11 -14.13
CA ASN A 317 -3.72 -24.90 -13.21
C ASN A 317 -4.52 -25.99 -13.94
N ILE A 318 -5.10 -25.67 -15.11
CA ILE A 318 -5.80 -26.65 -15.95
C ILE A 318 -4.83 -27.76 -16.41
N VAL A 319 -3.61 -27.41 -16.79
CA VAL A 319 -2.58 -28.38 -17.18
C VAL A 319 -2.15 -29.26 -16.01
N GLU A 320 -1.96 -28.69 -14.81
CA GLU A 320 -1.62 -29.45 -13.60
C GLU A 320 -2.74 -30.41 -13.18
N GLN A 321 -3.99 -29.95 -13.16
CA GLN A 321 -5.15 -30.81 -12.89
C GLN A 321 -5.27 -31.93 -13.92
N ASN A 322 -5.02 -31.63 -15.19
CA ASN A 322 -5.02 -32.62 -16.24
C ASN A 322 -3.87 -33.62 -16.09
N ARG A 323 -2.69 -33.16 -15.67
CA ARG A 323 -1.54 -34.01 -15.39
C ARG A 323 -1.84 -34.97 -14.24
N GLU A 324 -2.33 -34.48 -13.10
CA GLU A 324 -2.71 -35.33 -11.96
C GLU A 324 -3.82 -36.33 -12.32
N PHE A 325 -4.80 -35.90 -13.12
CA PHE A 325 -5.86 -36.77 -13.61
C PHE A 325 -5.30 -37.89 -14.50
N ILE A 326 -4.41 -37.57 -15.45
CA ILE A 326 -3.78 -38.55 -16.34
C ILE A 326 -2.84 -39.48 -15.57
N GLU A 327 -2.03 -38.97 -14.63
CA GLU A 327 -1.16 -39.77 -13.77
C GLU A 327 -1.95 -40.82 -12.99
N LYS A 328 -3.03 -40.42 -12.29
CA LYS A 328 -3.92 -41.36 -11.58
C LYS A 328 -4.56 -42.42 -12.50
N LYS A 329 -4.86 -42.07 -13.75
CA LYS A 329 -5.41 -43.04 -14.71
C LYS A 329 -4.34 -43.94 -15.32
N ARG A 330 -3.09 -43.45 -15.44
CA ARG A 330 -1.94 -44.22 -15.92
C ARG A 330 -1.50 -45.28 -14.90
N ASP A 331 -1.58 -44.97 -13.61
CA ASP A 331 -1.23 -45.94 -12.55
C ASP A 331 -2.12 -47.20 -12.57
N GLY A 332 -3.34 -47.11 -13.13
CA GLY A 332 -4.26 -48.24 -13.29
C GLY A 332 -4.08 -49.03 -14.58
N VAL A 333 -3.05 -48.74 -15.37
CA VAL A 333 -2.87 -49.26 -16.73
C VAL A 333 -1.53 -49.97 -16.85
N SER A 334 -1.55 -51.21 -17.36
CA SER A 334 -0.38 -52.09 -17.46
C SER A 334 0.27 -52.13 -18.86
N PHE A 335 -0.14 -51.26 -19.79
CA PHE A 335 0.45 -51.22 -21.13
C PHE A 335 1.63 -50.25 -21.23
N SER A 336 2.58 -50.57 -22.11
CA SER A 336 3.81 -49.81 -22.33
C SER A 336 3.59 -48.63 -23.28
N PRO A 337 4.32 -47.51 -23.17
CA PRO A 337 4.24 -46.38 -24.11
C PRO A 337 4.55 -46.70 -25.58
N ASN A 338 4.99 -47.92 -25.90
CA ASN A 338 5.25 -48.38 -27.28
C ASN A 338 4.04 -49.05 -27.96
N ASP A 339 2.98 -49.40 -27.22
CA ASP A 339 1.78 -50.05 -27.79
C ASP A 339 0.78 -49.01 -28.31
N GLN A 340 0.93 -48.60 -29.58
CA GLN A 340 0.13 -47.52 -30.17
C GLN A 340 -1.39 -47.79 -30.14
N VAL A 341 -1.83 -49.03 -30.35
CA VAL A 341 -3.26 -49.40 -30.35
C VAL A 341 -3.91 -49.23 -28.97
N ALA A 342 -3.17 -49.54 -27.89
CA ALA A 342 -3.67 -49.41 -26.52
C ALA A 342 -3.73 -47.93 -26.08
N ILE A 343 -2.77 -47.13 -26.55
CA ILE A 343 -2.75 -45.68 -26.35
C ILE A 343 -3.95 -45.02 -27.05
N ASP A 344 -4.24 -45.39 -28.30
CA ASP A 344 -5.37 -44.82 -29.04
C ASP A 344 -6.72 -45.14 -28.36
N SER A 345 -6.88 -46.35 -27.82
CA SER A 345 -8.06 -46.73 -27.04
C SER A 345 -8.17 -45.94 -25.72
N PHE A 346 -7.05 -45.72 -25.01
CA PHE A 346 -7.01 -44.89 -23.80
C PHE A 346 -7.37 -43.43 -24.11
N ILE A 347 -6.81 -42.87 -25.18
CA ILE A 347 -7.08 -41.51 -25.63
C ILE A 347 -8.57 -41.34 -25.98
N GLN A 348 -9.16 -42.24 -26.77
CA GLN A 348 -10.58 -42.17 -27.11
C GLN A 348 -11.50 -42.27 -25.89
N LYS A 349 -11.16 -43.13 -24.92
CA LYS A 349 -11.93 -43.31 -23.68
C LYS A 349 -12.00 -42.03 -22.84
N TYR A 350 -10.90 -41.29 -22.73
CA TYR A 350 -10.81 -40.11 -21.85
C TYR A 350 -11.03 -38.76 -22.56
N LEU A 351 -10.94 -38.70 -23.89
CA LEU A 351 -11.37 -37.55 -24.68
C LEU A 351 -12.90 -37.38 -24.65
N ASN A 352 -13.65 -38.47 -24.82
CA ASN A 352 -15.13 -38.42 -24.82
C ASN A 352 -15.72 -38.14 -23.43
N GLY A 353 -15.04 -38.53 -22.35
CA GLY A 353 -15.48 -38.27 -20.98
C GLY A 353 -15.44 -36.78 -20.55
N ARG A 354 -14.64 -35.93 -21.21
CA ARG A 354 -14.62 -34.49 -20.93
C ARG A 354 -15.82 -33.74 -21.51
N ILE A 355 -16.43 -34.25 -22.58
CA ILE A 355 -17.59 -33.61 -23.22
C ILE A 355 -18.86 -33.85 -22.39
N CYS A 356 -18.97 -35.00 -21.70
CA CYS A 356 -20.14 -35.30 -20.87
C CYS A 356 -20.10 -34.65 -19.48
N ALA A 357 -18.93 -34.33 -18.92
CA ALA A 357 -18.82 -33.75 -17.57
C ALA A 357 -19.15 -32.25 -17.49
N SER A 358 -19.32 -31.56 -18.62
CA SER A 358 -19.80 -30.17 -18.68
C SER A 358 -21.33 -30.05 -18.59
N ASP A 359 -22.08 -31.15 -18.79
CA ASP A 359 -23.55 -31.12 -18.81
C ASP A 359 -24.20 -31.53 -17.47
N ASP A 360 -23.44 -32.05 -16.50
CA ASP A 360 -23.96 -32.49 -15.18
C ASP A 360 -23.95 -31.38 -14.10
N LYS A 361 -23.88 -30.10 -14.49
CA LYS A 361 -24.10 -28.94 -13.59
C LYS A 361 -25.36 -28.14 -13.94
N ALA A 362 -26.40 -28.83 -14.38
CA ALA A 362 -27.75 -28.27 -14.46
C ALA A 362 -28.74 -29.20 -13.74
N GLN A 363 -28.68 -29.20 -12.40
CA GLN A 363 -29.81 -29.56 -11.54
C GLN A 363 -29.72 -28.80 -10.22
#